data_AF-A0A969QME0-F1
#
_entry.id   AF-A0A969QME0-F1
#
_cell.length_a   1.000
_cell.length_b   1.000
_cell.length_c   1.000
_cell.angle_alpha   90.00
_cell.angle_beta   90.00
_cell.angle_gamma   90.00
#
_symmetry.space_group_name_H-M   'P 1'
#
loop_
_entity.id
_entity.type
_entity.pdbx_description
1 polymer ?
#
loop_
_entity_poly.entity_id
_entity_poly.type
_entity_poly.pdbx_seq_one_letter_code
_entity_poly.pdbx_strand_id
1 'polypeptide(L)'
;MNAISFGVFPELDLSYLFQISWLAQAPVQPVPVQSAPVQPVGNAASGLFQGTGFQLGQFIPSFLGALVILIVGWVVATIVASLIQSLLKKTGIDRQISGMAGQRSSEPSLPIAKWVATSVYWLILAFTLVAFLNALRLESVSTPLNAFLQQILGYLPRLGSAAVLLGIAWLIATLAKTLVTNGLARFNLDDKLREQTGEVGGESPIVVTETLGNALYWFVFLFFLPLVLDVLELQGPLAPVQNLLDQILSALPKILTAILIGAIGWLVARIVKGITTNLLAAIGTDQLGARMGFNRSAGGMSLSTLLGTVVYVLVLIPTAIAALNALDIAAISTPAVAMLNQVLTKLPQILTAGLIVTLFYFIGRFVADLVANILTSIGFNNITSLLGIPALARPVPPIDEVGMGSNALRTEALLPSRTPSEVAGIVTLVGIILFGVVTATEVLGLPALTALMNGVLAVSLRVLVGIAIFAIGLYLANLAFKLITLSGGRQANVLGQTARVCILALVAAMSLQQMGIASSIVNLAFGLLLGAVSVAIALAFGLGGRDIAAEKIRGFLNSFEDGKS
;
A
#
# COMPACT_ATOMS: atom_id res chain seq x y z
N MET A 1 30.39 21.80 -16.67
CA MET A 1 30.63 21.61 -15.23
C MET A 1 29.28 21.35 -14.58
N ASN A 2 29.05 20.11 -14.17
CA ASN A 2 27.83 19.65 -13.50
C ASN A 2 27.91 20.02 -12.02
N ALA A 3 26.83 20.58 -11.48
CA ALA A 3 26.63 20.68 -10.03
C ALA A 3 25.78 19.49 -9.57
N ILE A 4 26.27 18.85 -8.51
CA ILE A 4 25.80 17.64 -7.89
C ILE A 4 24.60 17.97 -6.98
N SER A 5 23.53 17.20 -7.12
CA SER A 5 22.36 17.20 -6.22
C SER A 5 22.67 16.32 -5.01
N PHE A 6 22.54 16.89 -3.81
CA PHE A 6 22.36 16.15 -2.56
C PHE A 6 20.99 16.56 -1.99
N GLY A 7 20.10 15.59 -1.81
CA GLY A 7 18.83 15.80 -1.14
C GLY A 7 18.98 15.64 0.37
N VAL A 8 18.38 16.56 1.14
CA VAL A 8 18.05 16.42 2.56
C VAL A 8 16.94 17.46 2.89
N PHE A 9 15.77 16.97 3.35
CA PHE A 9 14.56 17.63 3.91
C PHE A 9 13.66 18.53 3.02
N PRO A 10 12.33 18.29 2.97
CA PRO A 10 11.37 19.27 2.45
C PRO A 10 11.14 20.37 3.49
N GLU A 11 11.28 21.62 3.04
CA GLU A 11 11.03 22.85 3.79
C GLU A 11 9.57 22.91 4.27
N LEU A 12 9.40 23.23 5.56
CA LEU A 12 8.14 23.73 6.12
C LEU A 12 7.87 25.09 5.48
N ASP A 13 6.95 25.12 4.52
CA ASP A 13 6.46 26.33 3.88
C ASP A 13 5.73 27.22 4.89
N LEU A 14 6.43 28.21 5.44
CA LEU A 14 5.92 29.20 6.40
C LEU A 14 5.01 30.26 5.74
N SER A 15 4.69 30.13 4.45
CA SER A 15 3.78 31.04 3.75
C SER A 15 2.33 31.00 4.26
N TYR A 16 1.94 29.93 4.96
CA TYR A 16 0.62 29.82 5.59
C TYR A 16 0.45 30.66 6.87
N LEU A 17 1.53 31.10 7.52
CA LEU A 17 1.44 31.90 8.76
C LEU A 17 1.16 33.39 8.51
N PHE A 18 1.22 33.87 7.27
CA PHE A 18 1.05 35.29 6.94
C PHE A 18 -0.21 35.61 6.12
N GLN A 19 -1.12 34.66 5.88
CA GLN A 19 -2.42 34.93 5.23
C GLN A 19 -3.53 35.34 6.22
N ILE A 20 -3.25 36.26 7.14
CA ILE A 20 -4.29 36.94 7.94
C ILE A 20 -4.51 38.35 7.36
N SER A 21 -5.08 38.41 6.15
CA SER A 21 -5.44 39.65 5.45
C SER A 21 -6.86 40.14 5.75
N TRP A 22 -7.63 39.44 6.59
CA TRP A 22 -9.03 39.78 6.92
C TRP A 22 -9.20 40.91 7.96
N LEU A 23 -8.10 41.43 8.53
CA LEU A 23 -8.12 42.56 9.47
C LEU A 23 -7.91 43.93 8.81
N ALA A 24 -7.66 44.01 7.50
CA ALA A 24 -7.27 45.26 6.83
C ALA A 24 -8.39 45.96 6.03
N GLN A 25 -9.61 45.43 5.98
CA GLN A 25 -10.69 45.95 5.12
C GLN A 25 -12.06 46.05 5.80
N ALA A 26 -12.10 46.52 7.05
CA ALA A 26 -13.35 47.08 7.59
C ALA A 26 -13.48 48.53 7.10
N PRO A 27 -14.49 48.90 6.29
CA PRO A 27 -14.70 50.29 5.88
C PRO A 27 -15.04 51.12 7.13
N VAL A 28 -14.11 52.00 7.53
CA VAL A 28 -14.35 53.01 8.56
C VAL A 28 -15.29 54.06 7.97
N GLN A 29 -16.59 53.91 8.20
CA GLN A 29 -17.56 54.97 7.95
C GLN A 29 -17.24 56.13 8.91
N PRO A 30 -17.03 57.38 8.44
CA PRO A 30 -16.90 58.52 9.33
C PRO A 30 -18.24 58.71 10.07
N VAL A 31 -18.24 58.47 11.38
CA VAL A 31 -19.38 58.79 12.23
C VAL A 31 -19.56 60.31 12.19
N PRO A 32 -20.70 60.85 11.72
CA PRO A 32 -20.94 62.28 11.78
C PRO A 32 -20.98 62.70 13.26
N VAL A 33 -20.01 63.49 13.68
CA VAL A 33 -20.00 64.11 15.00
C VAL A 33 -21.05 65.23 14.98
N GLN A 34 -22.32 64.87 15.10
CA GLN A 34 -23.36 65.84 15.44
C GLN A 34 -23.06 66.32 16.87
N SER A 35 -22.62 67.56 17.00
CA SER A 35 -22.58 68.27 18.28
C SER A 35 -24.00 68.31 18.82
N ALA A 36 -24.33 67.40 19.74
CA ALA A 36 -25.60 67.40 20.44
C ALA A 36 -25.79 68.78 21.11
N PRO A 37 -26.96 69.44 20.97
CA PRO A 37 -27.22 70.66 21.70
C PRO A 37 -27.10 70.37 23.19
N VAL A 38 -26.21 71.09 23.88
CA VAL A 38 -26.07 71.03 25.33
C VAL A 38 -27.36 71.58 25.92
N GLN A 39 -28.30 70.70 26.26
CA GLN A 39 -29.49 71.09 27.00
C GLN A 39 -29.11 71.39 28.46
N PRO A 40 -29.68 72.43 29.08
CA PRO A 40 -29.40 72.76 30.46
C PRO A 40 -29.71 71.57 31.37
N VAL A 41 -28.76 71.18 32.23
CA VAL A 41 -28.80 69.99 33.11
C VAL A 41 -30.06 69.97 34.00
N GLY A 42 -30.69 71.13 34.24
CA GLY A 42 -31.97 71.24 34.94
C GLY A 42 -33.16 70.52 34.27
N ASN A 43 -33.15 70.35 32.94
CA ASN A 43 -34.23 69.70 32.21
C ASN A 43 -34.02 68.19 31.99
N ALA A 44 -32.78 67.71 32.08
CA ALA A 44 -32.46 66.28 31.97
C ALA A 44 -32.87 65.51 33.23
N ALA A 45 -32.67 66.09 34.41
CA ALA A 45 -33.14 65.50 35.66
C ALA A 45 -34.68 65.46 35.72
N SER A 46 -35.36 66.56 35.38
CA SER A 46 -36.82 66.59 35.37
C SER A 46 -37.44 65.68 34.31
N GLY A 47 -36.82 65.52 33.13
CA GLY A 47 -37.20 64.54 32.11
C GLY A 47 -36.97 63.08 32.52
N LEU A 48 -35.88 62.78 33.25
CA LEU A 48 -35.62 61.44 33.82
C LEU A 48 -36.63 61.09 34.92
N PHE A 49 -36.97 62.04 35.80
CA PHE A 49 -37.97 61.80 36.85
C PHE A 49 -39.42 61.78 36.30
N GLN A 50 -39.77 62.58 35.29
CA GLN A 50 -41.08 62.50 34.63
C GLN A 50 -41.21 61.25 33.76
N GLY A 51 -40.17 60.85 33.03
CA GLY A 51 -40.17 59.64 32.20
C GLY A 51 -40.16 58.35 33.03
N THR A 52 -39.33 58.27 34.07
CA THR A 52 -39.24 57.08 34.94
C THR A 52 -40.45 57.00 35.88
N GLY A 53 -40.96 58.13 36.37
CA GLY A 53 -42.15 58.18 37.22
C GLY A 53 -43.42 57.75 36.48
N PHE A 54 -43.59 58.14 35.22
CA PHE A 54 -44.74 57.73 34.41
C PHE A 54 -44.64 56.25 33.97
N GLN A 55 -43.43 55.75 33.70
CA GLN A 55 -43.21 54.32 33.38
C GLN A 55 -43.42 53.41 34.61
N LEU A 56 -42.99 53.83 35.81
CA LEU A 56 -43.30 53.14 37.06
C LEU A 56 -44.81 53.15 37.35
N GLY A 57 -45.49 54.26 37.06
CA GLY A 57 -46.95 54.39 37.20
C GLY A 57 -47.73 53.42 36.30
N GLN A 58 -47.23 53.09 35.11
CA GLN A 58 -47.82 52.09 34.22
C GLN A 58 -47.35 50.65 34.50
N PHE A 59 -46.21 50.47 35.18
CA PHE A 59 -45.70 49.16 35.56
C PHE A 59 -46.52 48.51 36.68
N ILE A 60 -46.98 49.29 37.67
CA ILE A 60 -47.72 48.74 38.81
C ILE A 60 -49.03 48.03 38.38
N PRO A 61 -49.88 48.64 37.52
CA PRO A 61 -51.09 47.96 37.04
C PRO A 61 -50.80 46.73 36.16
N SER A 62 -49.78 46.79 35.29
CA SER A 62 -49.42 45.67 34.41
C SER A 62 -48.80 44.50 35.17
N PHE A 63 -48.02 44.78 36.21
CA PHE A 63 -47.46 43.78 37.11
C PHE A 63 -48.55 43.06 37.92
N LEU A 64 -49.52 43.81 38.46
CA LEU A 64 -50.68 43.22 39.14
C LEU A 64 -51.54 42.38 38.19
N GLY A 65 -51.80 42.89 36.97
CA GLY A 65 -52.53 42.16 35.94
C GLY A 65 -51.83 40.86 35.53
N ALA A 66 -50.50 40.89 35.37
CA ALA A 66 -49.71 39.70 35.10
C ALA A 66 -49.80 38.69 36.25
N LEU A 67 -49.63 39.11 37.51
CA LEU A 67 -49.76 38.22 38.67
C LEU A 67 -51.11 37.49 38.72
N VAL A 68 -52.20 38.19 38.41
CA VAL A 68 -53.53 37.57 38.31
C VAL A 68 -53.56 36.48 37.23
N ILE A 69 -53.01 36.77 36.04
CA ILE A 69 -52.92 35.78 34.94
C ILE A 69 -52.14 34.54 35.36
N LEU A 70 -51.02 34.70 36.08
CA LEU A 70 -50.20 33.60 36.55
C LEU A 70 -50.93 32.71 37.56
N ILE A 71 -51.62 33.31 38.54
CA ILE A 71 -52.40 32.59 39.55
C ILE A 71 -53.55 31.84 38.90
N VAL A 72 -54.33 32.51 38.04
CA VAL A 72 -55.47 31.91 37.34
C VAL A 72 -54.99 30.76 36.45
N GLY A 73 -53.94 30.96 35.65
CA GLY A 73 -53.44 29.93 34.76
C GLY A 73 -52.81 28.73 35.48
N TRP A 74 -52.20 28.93 36.66
CA TRP A 74 -51.73 27.80 37.50
C TRP A 74 -52.90 26.93 37.98
N VAL A 75 -54.00 27.55 38.43
CA VAL A 75 -55.22 26.82 38.81
C VAL A 75 -55.80 26.08 37.61
N VAL A 76 -55.92 26.74 36.45
CA VAL A 76 -56.42 26.11 35.22
C VAL A 76 -55.54 24.91 34.82
N ALA A 77 -54.21 25.05 34.87
CA ALA A 77 -53.27 23.99 34.52
C ALA A 77 -53.47 22.73 35.38
N THR A 78 -53.61 22.89 36.71
CA THR A 78 -53.82 21.76 37.63
C THR A 78 -55.15 21.04 37.39
N ILE A 79 -56.23 21.79 37.17
CA ILE A 79 -57.56 21.22 36.92
C ILE A 79 -57.56 20.43 35.61
N VAL A 80 -57.08 21.03 34.53
CA VAL A 80 -57.06 20.40 33.20
C VAL A 80 -56.17 19.15 33.20
N ALA A 81 -54.98 19.22 33.79
CA ALA A 81 -54.09 18.06 33.91
C ALA A 81 -54.73 16.91 34.70
N SER A 82 -55.40 17.22 35.81
CA SER A 82 -56.08 16.22 36.65
C SER A 82 -57.27 15.57 35.92
N LEU A 83 -58.00 16.36 35.13
CA LEU A 83 -59.11 15.87 34.31
C LEU A 83 -58.60 14.92 33.22
N ILE A 84 -57.55 15.33 32.49
CA ILE A 84 -56.91 14.51 31.46
C ILE A 84 -56.37 13.21 32.05
N GLN A 85 -55.68 13.27 33.20
CA GLN A 85 -55.20 12.07 33.88
C GLN A 85 -56.34 11.10 34.19
N SER A 86 -57.47 11.62 34.66
CA SER A 86 -58.64 10.82 35.01
C SER A 86 -59.29 10.19 33.78
N LEU A 87 -59.31 10.89 32.65
CA LEU A 87 -59.82 10.37 31.38
C LEU A 87 -58.90 9.29 30.79
N LEU A 88 -57.57 9.49 30.81
CA LEU A 88 -56.61 8.51 30.30
C LEU A 88 -56.54 7.24 31.15
N LYS A 89 -56.72 7.36 32.47
CA LYS A 89 -56.82 6.17 33.33
C LYS A 89 -58.07 5.34 33.02
N LYS A 90 -59.17 6.00 32.62
CA LYS A 90 -60.42 5.30 32.22
C LYS A 90 -60.29 4.56 30.90
N THR A 91 -59.46 5.02 29.97
CA THR A 91 -59.23 4.34 28.69
C THR A 91 -58.30 3.12 28.80
N GLY A 92 -57.68 2.89 29.96
CA GLY A 92 -56.88 1.68 30.19
C GLY A 92 -55.61 1.59 29.34
N ILE A 93 -55.17 2.69 28.75
CA ILE A 93 -53.99 2.77 27.86
C ILE A 93 -52.74 2.19 28.53
N ASP A 94 -52.58 2.44 29.85
CA ASP A 94 -51.47 1.93 30.65
C ASP A 94 -51.40 0.38 30.65
N ARG A 95 -52.56 -0.32 30.59
CA ARG A 95 -52.64 -1.80 30.56
C ARG A 95 -52.43 -2.37 29.16
N GLN A 96 -52.89 -1.65 28.14
CA GLN A 96 -52.79 -2.12 26.75
C GLN A 96 -51.33 -2.09 26.27
N ILE A 97 -50.56 -1.07 26.67
CA ILE A 97 -49.15 -0.92 26.30
C ILE A 97 -48.26 -1.87 27.10
N SER A 98 -48.55 -2.10 28.38
CA SER A 98 -47.78 -3.07 29.18
C SER A 98 -47.90 -4.51 28.65
N GLY A 99 -49.07 -4.88 28.12
CA GLY A 99 -49.28 -6.19 27.47
C GLY A 99 -48.47 -6.37 26.19
N MET A 100 -48.17 -5.29 25.46
CA MET A 100 -47.36 -5.31 24.24
C MET A 100 -45.85 -5.22 24.54
N ALA A 101 -45.46 -4.55 25.61
CA ALA A 101 -44.06 -4.38 26.00
C ALA A 101 -43.42 -5.65 26.61
N GLY A 102 -44.19 -6.73 26.78
CA GLY A 102 -43.67 -8.02 27.29
C GLY A 102 -43.13 -7.95 28.72
N GLN A 103 -43.45 -6.90 29.47
CA GLN A 103 -43.02 -6.72 30.85
C GLN A 103 -43.64 -7.81 31.73
N ARG A 104 -42.78 -8.69 32.24
CA ARG A 104 -43.15 -9.67 33.27
C ARG A 104 -43.73 -8.93 34.47
N SER A 105 -44.75 -9.52 35.06
CA SER A 105 -45.78 -8.96 35.95
C SER A 105 -45.30 -8.30 37.26
N SER A 106 -44.01 -8.00 37.40
CA SER A 106 -43.37 -7.55 38.64
C SER A 106 -42.64 -6.21 38.52
N GLU A 107 -42.60 -5.59 37.33
CA GLU A 107 -42.06 -4.23 37.19
C GLU A 107 -43.15 -3.15 37.27
N PRO A 108 -42.84 -1.95 37.78
CA PRO A 108 -43.79 -0.83 37.81
C PRO A 108 -44.26 -0.52 36.39
N SER A 109 -45.56 -0.69 36.13
CA SER A 109 -46.17 -0.30 34.85
C SER A 109 -45.82 1.15 34.53
N LEU A 110 -45.28 1.42 33.35
CA LEU A 110 -44.99 2.79 32.91
C LEU A 110 -46.29 3.61 32.98
N PRO A 111 -46.40 4.62 33.86
CA PRO A 111 -47.66 5.31 34.09
C PRO A 111 -47.86 6.40 33.01
N ILE A 112 -48.07 5.98 31.76
CA ILE A 112 -48.16 6.86 30.58
C ILE A 112 -49.25 7.91 30.79
N ALA A 113 -50.39 7.53 31.36
CA ALA A 113 -51.45 8.48 31.74
C ALA A 113 -50.97 9.59 32.69
N LYS A 114 -50.07 9.27 33.65
CA LYS A 114 -49.47 10.25 34.55
C LYS A 114 -48.46 11.14 33.80
N TRP A 115 -47.60 10.54 32.97
CA TRP A 115 -46.62 11.28 32.17
C TRP A 115 -47.32 12.29 31.24
N VAL A 116 -48.32 11.87 30.49
CA VAL A 116 -49.09 12.74 29.59
C VAL A 116 -49.77 13.87 30.37
N ALA A 117 -50.43 13.55 31.49
CA ALA A 117 -51.07 14.58 32.32
C ALA A 117 -50.07 15.59 32.89
N THR A 118 -48.89 15.13 33.34
CA THR A 118 -47.81 16.00 33.82
C THR A 118 -47.23 16.85 32.68
N SER A 119 -47.09 16.31 31.46
CA SER A 119 -46.67 17.09 30.30
C SER A 119 -47.69 18.18 29.95
N VAL A 120 -48.99 17.87 29.97
CA VAL A 120 -50.04 18.87 29.72
C VAL A 120 -50.06 19.96 30.80
N TYR A 121 -49.86 19.60 32.08
CA TYR A 121 -49.71 20.58 33.17
C TYR A 121 -48.60 21.58 32.86
N TRP A 122 -47.39 21.09 32.56
CA TRP A 122 -46.24 21.95 32.25
C TRP A 122 -46.45 22.76 30.97
N LEU A 123 -47.15 22.21 29.97
CA LEU A 123 -47.46 22.91 28.73
C LEU A 123 -48.44 24.07 28.99
N ILE A 124 -49.53 23.84 29.72
CA ILE A 124 -50.49 24.91 30.08
C ILE A 124 -49.82 25.96 30.99
N LEU A 125 -48.96 25.53 31.92
CA LEU A 125 -48.16 26.43 32.74
C LEU A 125 -47.21 27.26 31.87
N ALA A 126 -46.58 26.67 30.85
CA ALA A 126 -45.70 27.41 29.94
C ALA A 126 -46.47 28.43 29.09
N PHE A 127 -47.68 28.10 28.61
CA PHE A 127 -48.57 29.07 27.97
C PHE A 127 -49.00 30.18 28.92
N THR A 128 -49.30 29.84 30.16
CA THR A 128 -49.60 30.80 31.23
C THR A 128 -48.41 31.72 31.48
N LEU A 129 -47.19 31.17 31.49
CA LEU A 129 -45.96 31.94 31.64
C LEU A 129 -45.75 32.88 30.46
N VAL A 130 -45.98 32.43 29.22
CA VAL A 130 -45.96 33.30 28.04
C VAL A 130 -46.97 34.44 28.16
N ALA A 131 -48.21 34.14 28.57
CA ALA A 131 -49.25 35.15 28.77
C ALA A 131 -48.89 36.14 29.89
N PHE A 132 -48.29 35.66 30.98
CA PHE A 132 -47.74 36.47 32.06
C PHE A 132 -46.63 37.41 31.57
N LEU A 133 -45.64 36.88 30.83
CA LEU A 133 -44.53 37.66 30.27
C LEU A 133 -45.04 38.69 29.25
N ASN A 134 -46.05 38.32 28.44
CA ASN A 134 -46.69 39.23 27.51
C ASN A 134 -47.46 40.35 28.24
N ALA A 135 -48.15 40.04 29.34
CA ALA A 135 -48.81 41.04 30.19
C ALA A 135 -47.81 42.02 30.85
N LEU A 136 -46.59 41.57 31.14
CA LEU A 136 -45.46 42.42 31.56
C LEU A 136 -44.79 43.19 30.41
N ARG A 137 -45.30 43.06 29.17
CA ARG A 137 -44.72 43.64 27.95
C ARG A 137 -43.28 43.18 27.67
N LEU A 138 -42.91 41.97 28.10
CA LEU A 138 -41.61 41.36 27.82
C LEU A 138 -41.64 40.63 26.47
N GLU A 139 -42.02 41.33 25.40
CA GLU A 139 -42.22 40.77 24.06
C GLU A 139 -40.96 40.11 23.48
N SER A 140 -39.78 40.65 23.79
CA SER A 140 -38.48 40.08 23.38
C SER A 140 -38.24 38.66 23.92
N VAL A 141 -38.90 38.30 25.03
CA VAL A 141 -38.77 36.98 25.67
C VAL A 141 -40.01 36.12 25.41
N SER A 142 -41.20 36.72 25.37
CA SER A 142 -42.44 35.98 25.16
C SER A 142 -42.63 35.53 23.71
N THR A 143 -42.14 36.30 22.72
CA THR A 143 -42.32 35.94 21.30
C THR A 143 -41.54 34.69 20.89
N PRO A 144 -40.25 34.50 21.22
CA PRO A 144 -39.55 33.25 20.88
C PRO A 144 -40.09 32.07 21.68
N LEU A 145 -40.46 32.28 22.94
CA LEU A 145 -41.04 31.24 23.79
C LEU A 145 -42.40 30.78 23.25
N ASN A 146 -43.25 31.72 22.80
CA ASN A 146 -44.52 31.40 22.16
C ASN A 146 -44.31 30.61 20.85
N ALA A 147 -43.35 31.01 20.01
CA ALA A 147 -43.01 30.29 18.79
C ALA A 147 -42.56 28.85 19.08
N PHE A 148 -41.74 28.65 20.12
CA PHE A 148 -41.33 27.32 20.56
C PHE A 148 -42.52 26.47 21.05
N LEU A 149 -43.43 27.04 21.84
CA LEU A 149 -44.64 26.33 22.29
C LEU A 149 -45.55 25.95 21.12
N GLN A 150 -45.71 26.85 20.14
CA GLN A 150 -46.46 26.56 18.91
C GLN A 150 -45.78 25.45 18.10
N GLN A 151 -44.45 25.43 18.04
CA GLN A 151 -43.69 24.36 17.39
C GLN A 151 -43.93 23.01 18.08
N ILE A 152 -43.90 22.96 19.42
CA ILE A 152 -44.23 21.75 20.21
C ILE A 152 -45.65 21.26 19.92
N LEU A 153 -46.64 22.16 19.90
CA LEU A 153 -48.02 21.80 19.55
C LEU A 153 -48.13 21.30 18.10
N GLY A 154 -47.35 21.87 17.17
CA GLY A 154 -47.26 21.41 15.79
C GLY A 154 -46.72 19.99 15.66
N TYR A 155 -45.85 19.56 16.58
CA TYR A 155 -45.39 18.17 16.63
C TYR A 155 -46.44 17.20 17.18
N LEU A 156 -47.44 17.63 17.95
CA LEU A 156 -48.43 16.71 18.54
C LEU A 156 -49.22 15.91 17.48
N PRO A 157 -49.85 16.56 16.47
CA PRO A 157 -50.53 15.83 15.39
C PRO A 157 -49.58 14.96 14.55
N ARG A 158 -48.33 15.41 14.36
CA ARG A 158 -47.29 14.68 13.63
C ARG A 158 -46.82 13.43 14.37
N LEU A 159 -46.65 13.52 15.68
CA LEU A 159 -46.35 12.37 16.54
C LEU A 159 -47.48 11.34 16.48
N GLY A 160 -48.74 11.78 16.48
CA GLY A 160 -49.89 10.89 16.33
C GLY A 160 -49.90 10.16 14.98
N SER A 161 -49.69 10.87 13.87
CA SER A 161 -49.64 10.27 12.53
C SER A 161 -48.43 9.35 12.34
N ALA A 162 -47.26 9.72 12.86
CA ALA A 162 -46.07 8.86 12.89
C ALA A 162 -46.32 7.57 13.70
N ALA A 163 -47.02 7.65 14.83
CA ALA A 163 -47.38 6.47 15.62
C ALA A 163 -48.32 5.51 14.86
N VAL A 164 -49.28 6.05 14.11
CA VAL A 164 -50.15 5.24 13.22
C VAL A 164 -49.31 4.54 12.14
N LEU A 165 -48.39 5.27 11.49
CA LEU A 165 -47.49 4.69 10.49
C LEU A 165 -46.60 3.59 11.07
N LEU A 166 -46.06 3.77 12.29
CA LEU A 166 -45.30 2.73 12.98
C LEU A 166 -46.14 1.50 13.29
N GLY A 167 -47.41 1.68 13.67
CA GLY A 167 -48.35 0.58 13.86
C GLY A 167 -48.59 -0.21 12.56
N ILE A 168 -48.74 0.49 11.43
CA ILE A 168 -48.86 -0.13 10.10
C ILE A 168 -47.56 -0.88 9.74
N ALA A 169 -46.40 -0.25 9.95
CA ALA A 169 -45.09 -0.85 9.71
C ALA A 169 -44.90 -2.16 10.51
N TRP A 170 -45.27 -2.15 11.79
CA TRP A 170 -45.22 -3.33 12.66
C TRP A 170 -46.09 -4.48 12.15
N LEU A 171 -47.31 -4.17 11.72
CA LEU A 171 -48.23 -5.16 11.17
C LEU A 171 -47.67 -5.78 9.87
N ILE A 172 -47.19 -4.96 8.95
CA ILE A 172 -46.59 -5.41 7.69
C ILE A 172 -45.31 -6.21 7.95
N ALA A 173 -44.46 -5.76 8.86
CA ALA A 173 -43.21 -6.44 9.21
C ALA A 173 -43.47 -7.84 9.79
N THR A 174 -44.45 -7.96 10.68
CA THR A 174 -44.84 -9.23 11.30
C THR A 174 -45.43 -10.19 10.26
N LEU A 175 -46.26 -9.68 9.35
CA LEU A 175 -46.83 -10.46 8.25
C LEU A 175 -45.73 -10.92 7.28
N ALA A 176 -44.81 -10.03 6.89
CA ALA A 176 -43.70 -10.33 6.00
C ALA A 176 -42.77 -11.39 6.61
N LYS A 177 -42.37 -11.23 7.87
CA LYS A 177 -41.57 -12.24 8.60
C LYS A 177 -42.25 -13.59 8.55
N THR A 178 -43.52 -13.66 8.92
CA THR A 178 -44.28 -14.91 8.99
C THR A 178 -44.41 -15.58 7.63
N LEU A 179 -44.66 -14.82 6.56
CA LEU A 179 -44.75 -15.35 5.20
C LEU A 179 -43.40 -15.92 4.73
N VAL A 180 -42.31 -15.21 5.01
CA VAL A 180 -40.97 -15.61 4.55
C VAL A 180 -40.42 -16.79 5.36
N THR A 181 -40.56 -16.80 6.68
CA THR A 181 -40.13 -17.95 7.50
C THR A 181 -40.93 -19.21 7.14
N ASN A 182 -42.24 -19.09 6.99
CA ASN A 182 -43.08 -20.22 6.57
C ASN A 182 -42.77 -20.67 5.13
N GLY A 183 -42.41 -19.75 4.24
CA GLY A 183 -42.02 -20.08 2.86
C GLY A 183 -40.68 -20.80 2.78
N LEU A 184 -39.66 -20.28 3.46
CA LEU A 184 -38.31 -20.84 3.52
C LEU A 184 -38.27 -22.19 4.24
N ALA A 185 -39.07 -22.36 5.30
CA ALA A 185 -39.18 -23.63 6.02
C ALA A 185 -39.65 -24.78 5.10
N ARG A 186 -40.46 -24.50 4.06
CA ARG A 186 -40.87 -25.52 3.08
C ARG A 186 -39.74 -26.03 2.21
N PHE A 187 -38.64 -25.28 2.08
CA PHE A 187 -37.50 -25.67 1.26
C PHE A 187 -36.42 -26.46 2.02
N ASN A 188 -36.61 -26.72 3.33
CA ASN A 188 -35.65 -27.39 4.21
C ASN A 188 -34.22 -26.85 4.02
N LEU A 189 -34.09 -25.53 3.87
CA LEU A 189 -32.83 -24.87 3.52
C LEU A 189 -31.79 -25.08 4.63
N ASP A 190 -32.24 -25.02 5.89
CA ASP A 190 -31.41 -25.21 7.07
C ASP A 190 -30.80 -26.63 7.14
N ASP A 191 -31.56 -27.65 6.71
CA ASP A 191 -31.07 -29.04 6.70
C ASP A 191 -29.98 -29.26 5.65
N LYS A 192 -30.16 -28.72 4.44
CA LYS A 192 -29.17 -28.85 3.35
C LYS A 192 -27.86 -28.11 3.64
N LEU A 193 -27.94 -26.98 4.34
CA LEU A 193 -26.77 -26.21 4.75
C LEU A 193 -25.99 -26.96 5.83
N ARG A 194 -26.70 -27.58 6.79
CA ARG A 194 -26.08 -28.37 7.87
C ARG A 194 -25.33 -29.60 7.34
N GLU A 195 -25.84 -30.23 6.28
CA GLU A 195 -25.18 -31.39 5.66
C GLU A 195 -23.87 -31.01 4.93
N GLN A 196 -23.77 -29.79 4.39
CA GLN A 196 -22.59 -29.32 3.66
C GLN A 196 -21.49 -28.74 4.56
N THR A 197 -21.82 -28.22 5.75
CA THR A 197 -20.83 -27.64 6.65
C THR A 197 -20.22 -28.64 7.63
N GLY A 198 -20.80 -29.83 7.79
CA GLY A 198 -20.23 -30.89 8.63
C GLY A 198 -20.15 -30.56 10.13
N GLU A 199 -20.71 -29.43 10.57
CA GLU A 199 -20.72 -29.02 11.98
C GLU A 199 -21.78 -29.82 12.75
N VAL A 200 -21.36 -30.99 13.21
CA VAL A 200 -22.05 -31.77 14.23
C VAL A 200 -21.58 -31.26 15.60
N GLY A 201 -22.36 -30.39 16.24
CA GLY A 201 -22.29 -30.20 17.71
C GLY A 201 -21.92 -28.83 18.28
N GLY A 202 -22.33 -27.70 17.66
CA GLY A 202 -22.23 -26.37 18.29
C GLY A 202 -23.51 -25.97 19.05
N GLU A 203 -23.39 -25.57 20.32
CA GLU A 203 -24.49 -25.28 21.28
C GLU A 203 -25.40 -24.07 20.96
N SER A 204 -25.41 -23.52 19.75
CA SER A 204 -26.42 -22.53 19.32
C SER A 204 -26.47 -22.46 17.79
N PRO A 205 -27.26 -23.31 17.11
CA PRO A 205 -27.32 -23.32 15.66
C PRO A 205 -27.93 -22.01 15.14
N ILE A 206 -27.20 -21.29 14.27
CA ILE A 206 -27.73 -20.14 13.57
C ILE A 206 -28.72 -20.66 12.52
N VAL A 207 -30.01 -20.63 12.84
CA VAL A 207 -31.09 -20.99 11.90
C VAL A 207 -31.19 -19.88 10.85
N VAL A 208 -30.80 -20.19 9.61
CA VAL A 208 -30.75 -19.20 8.52
C VAL A 208 -32.15 -18.70 8.19
N THR A 209 -33.16 -19.57 8.26
CA THR A 209 -34.56 -19.19 8.06
C THR A 209 -35.06 -18.15 9.08
N GLU A 210 -34.78 -18.35 10.37
CA GLU A 210 -35.24 -17.42 11.44
C GLU A 210 -34.46 -16.11 11.39
N THR A 211 -33.15 -16.16 11.09
CA THR A 211 -32.35 -14.95 10.91
C THR A 211 -32.78 -14.13 9.70
N LEU A 212 -33.10 -14.76 8.56
CA LEU A 212 -33.69 -14.06 7.41
C LEU A 212 -35.05 -13.43 7.74
N GLY A 213 -35.91 -14.16 8.46
CA GLY A 213 -37.21 -13.65 8.89
C GLY A 213 -37.09 -12.43 9.81
N ASN A 214 -36.18 -12.49 10.78
CA ASN A 214 -35.89 -11.36 11.67
C ASN A 214 -35.23 -10.19 10.92
N ALA A 215 -34.29 -10.46 10.02
CA ALA A 215 -33.67 -9.44 9.19
C ALA A 215 -34.72 -8.71 8.33
N LEU A 216 -35.66 -9.46 7.72
CA LEU A 216 -36.74 -8.89 6.94
C LEU A 216 -37.68 -8.05 7.79
N TYR A 217 -38.02 -8.48 9.01
CA TYR A 217 -38.82 -7.68 9.94
C TYR A 217 -38.16 -6.31 10.20
N TRP A 218 -36.87 -6.29 10.54
CA TRP A 218 -36.12 -5.06 10.75
C TRP A 218 -35.97 -4.25 9.47
N PHE A 219 -35.82 -4.90 8.32
CA PHE A 219 -35.76 -4.25 7.02
C PHE A 219 -37.07 -3.54 6.68
N VAL A 220 -38.23 -4.15 6.96
CA VAL A 220 -39.53 -3.48 6.80
C VAL A 220 -39.61 -2.25 7.70
N PHE A 221 -39.18 -2.34 8.97
CA PHE A 221 -39.10 -1.17 9.85
C PHE A 221 -38.18 -0.08 9.29
N LEU A 222 -37.01 -0.47 8.79
CA LEU A 222 -36.05 0.43 8.16
C LEU A 222 -36.64 1.09 6.90
N PHE A 223 -37.43 0.35 6.12
CA PHE A 223 -38.11 0.86 4.93
C PHE A 223 -39.20 1.88 5.28
N PHE A 224 -39.93 1.67 6.37
CA PHE A 224 -40.94 2.61 6.87
C PHE A 224 -40.35 3.79 7.63
N LEU A 225 -39.11 3.68 8.11
CA LEU A 225 -38.44 4.72 8.89
C LEU A 225 -38.42 6.08 8.17
N PRO A 226 -37.98 6.22 6.90
CA PRO A 226 -38.06 7.51 6.19
C PRO A 226 -39.46 8.09 6.15
N LEU A 227 -40.49 7.24 5.95
CA LEU A 227 -41.88 7.67 5.87
C LEU A 227 -42.37 8.20 7.24
N VAL A 228 -41.97 7.54 8.32
CA VAL A 228 -42.23 7.97 9.70
C VAL A 228 -41.51 9.28 10.00
N LEU A 229 -40.25 9.40 9.59
CA LEU A 229 -39.42 10.58 9.82
C LEU A 229 -39.87 11.79 9.00
N ASP A 230 -40.36 11.57 7.79
CA ASP A 230 -40.93 12.61 6.93
C ASP A 230 -42.20 13.20 7.55
N VAL A 231 -43.09 12.34 8.09
CA VAL A 231 -44.27 12.79 8.83
C VAL A 231 -43.91 13.59 10.09
N LEU A 232 -42.76 13.29 10.72
CA LEU A 232 -42.23 14.08 11.83
C LEU A 232 -41.55 15.39 11.38
N GLU A 233 -41.42 15.62 10.06
CA GLU A 233 -40.69 16.72 9.44
C GLU A 233 -39.23 16.83 9.90
N LEU A 234 -38.59 15.69 10.20
CA LEU A 234 -37.18 15.64 10.63
C LEU A 234 -36.20 15.59 9.45
N GLN A 235 -36.55 16.24 8.33
CA GLN A 235 -35.88 16.10 7.03
C GLN A 235 -34.41 16.56 7.04
N GLY A 236 -34.06 17.58 7.83
CA GLY A 236 -32.69 18.09 7.90
C GLY A 236 -31.71 17.14 8.61
N PRO A 237 -31.93 16.82 9.90
CA PRO A 237 -30.99 16.01 10.68
C PRO A 237 -30.86 14.56 10.19
N LEU A 238 -31.85 14.05 9.45
CA LEU A 238 -31.95 12.63 9.09
C LEU A 238 -31.67 12.35 7.61
N ALA A 239 -31.30 13.36 6.83
CA ALA A 239 -30.87 13.17 5.44
C ALA A 239 -29.75 12.10 5.28
N PRO A 240 -28.73 12.01 6.16
CA PRO A 240 -27.75 10.92 6.08
C PRO A 240 -28.37 9.52 6.23
N VAL A 241 -29.39 9.38 7.09
CA VAL A 241 -30.09 8.09 7.31
C VAL A 241 -30.92 7.72 6.09
N GLN A 242 -31.59 8.70 5.47
CA GLN A 242 -32.32 8.50 4.21
C GLN A 242 -31.36 8.07 3.09
N ASN A 243 -30.24 8.76 2.92
CA ASN A 243 -29.21 8.40 1.93
C ASN A 243 -28.65 6.98 2.15
N LEU A 244 -28.44 6.57 3.39
CA LEU A 244 -27.99 5.21 3.70
C LEU A 244 -29.04 4.17 3.33
N LEU A 245 -30.31 4.44 3.57
CA LEU A 245 -31.38 3.55 3.15
C LEU A 245 -31.45 3.46 1.62
N ASP A 246 -31.36 4.58 0.92
CA ASP A 246 -31.37 4.61 -0.55
C ASP A 246 -30.20 3.81 -1.13
N GLN A 247 -29.02 3.88 -0.49
CA GLN A 247 -27.87 3.04 -0.84
C GLN A 247 -28.14 1.55 -0.59
N ILE A 248 -28.76 1.18 0.54
CA ILE A 248 -29.12 -0.22 0.82
C ILE A 248 -30.16 -0.74 -0.17
N LEU A 249 -31.17 0.06 -0.51
CA LEU A 249 -32.22 -0.32 -1.46
C LEU A 249 -31.68 -0.44 -2.89
N SER A 250 -30.80 0.46 -3.31
CA SER A 250 -30.14 0.37 -4.63
C SER A 250 -29.07 -0.73 -4.68
N ALA A 251 -28.52 -1.15 -3.54
CA ALA A 251 -27.62 -2.29 -3.45
C ALA A 251 -28.33 -3.63 -3.63
N LEU A 252 -29.60 -3.76 -3.27
CA LEU A 252 -30.36 -5.02 -3.39
C LEU A 252 -30.38 -5.57 -4.83
N PRO A 253 -30.77 -4.80 -5.87
CA PRO A 253 -30.68 -5.25 -7.25
C PRO A 253 -29.24 -5.59 -7.68
N LYS A 254 -28.26 -4.78 -7.24
CA LYS A 254 -26.82 -4.96 -7.56
C LYS A 254 -26.23 -6.24 -6.96
N ILE A 255 -26.63 -6.57 -5.74
CA ILE A 255 -26.24 -7.82 -5.08
C ILE A 255 -26.81 -9.01 -5.85
N LEU A 256 -28.08 -8.95 -6.26
CA LEU A 256 -28.69 -10.02 -7.03
C LEU A 256 -28.00 -10.23 -8.38
N THR A 257 -27.70 -9.15 -9.12
CA THR A 257 -26.98 -9.25 -10.40
C THR A 257 -25.55 -9.77 -10.21
N ALA A 258 -24.84 -9.32 -9.18
CA ALA A 258 -23.50 -9.80 -8.85
C ALA A 258 -23.49 -11.29 -8.50
N ILE A 259 -24.44 -11.77 -7.67
CA ILE A 259 -24.60 -13.19 -7.34
C ILE A 259 -24.89 -14.00 -8.60
N LEU A 260 -25.78 -13.53 -9.47
CA LEU A 260 -26.12 -14.21 -10.71
C LEU A 260 -24.89 -14.34 -11.63
N ILE A 261 -24.15 -13.25 -11.85
CA ILE A 261 -22.91 -13.24 -12.65
C ILE A 261 -21.87 -14.18 -12.04
N GLY A 262 -21.65 -14.10 -10.72
CA GLY A 262 -20.69 -14.93 -10.00
C GLY A 262 -21.04 -16.42 -10.09
N ALA A 263 -22.30 -16.78 -9.89
CA ALA A 263 -22.77 -18.17 -9.97
C ALA A 263 -22.62 -18.74 -11.39
N ILE A 264 -23.04 -17.99 -12.41
CA ILE A 264 -22.93 -18.40 -13.81
C ILE A 264 -21.46 -18.58 -14.18
N GLY A 265 -20.61 -17.59 -13.93
CA GLY A 265 -19.22 -17.70 -14.37
C GLY A 265 -18.37 -18.64 -13.50
N TRP A 266 -18.72 -18.90 -12.24
CA TRP A 266 -18.14 -20.00 -11.46
C TRP A 266 -18.45 -21.36 -12.10
N LEU A 267 -19.70 -21.56 -12.52
CA LEU A 267 -20.13 -22.77 -13.22
C LEU A 267 -19.38 -22.92 -14.56
N VAL A 268 -19.28 -21.84 -15.34
CA VAL A 268 -18.51 -21.83 -16.59
C VAL A 268 -17.03 -22.15 -16.33
N ALA A 269 -16.38 -21.50 -15.36
CA ALA A 269 -14.98 -21.76 -15.02
C ALA A 269 -14.77 -23.24 -14.66
N ARG A 270 -15.67 -23.83 -13.86
CA ARG A 270 -15.60 -25.25 -13.47
C ARG A 270 -15.74 -26.19 -14.66
N ILE A 271 -16.65 -25.90 -15.59
CA ILE A 271 -16.81 -26.67 -16.82
C ILE A 271 -15.55 -26.58 -17.68
N VAL A 272 -15.04 -25.36 -17.91
CA VAL A 272 -13.83 -25.14 -18.73
C VAL A 272 -12.62 -25.85 -18.12
N LYS A 273 -12.46 -25.84 -16.78
CA LYS A 273 -11.42 -26.61 -16.08
C LYS A 273 -11.48 -28.09 -16.40
N GLY A 274 -12.68 -28.69 -16.26
CA GLY A 274 -12.89 -30.11 -16.51
C GLY A 274 -12.57 -30.50 -17.94
N ILE A 275 -13.08 -29.71 -18.90
CA ILE A 275 -12.80 -29.91 -20.33
C ILE A 275 -11.30 -29.82 -20.60
N THR A 276 -10.64 -28.76 -20.14
CA THR A 276 -9.21 -28.55 -20.37
C THR A 276 -8.36 -29.66 -19.76
N THR A 277 -8.63 -30.03 -18.51
CA THR A 277 -7.90 -31.10 -17.81
C THR A 277 -8.02 -32.42 -18.57
N ASN A 278 -9.24 -32.80 -18.95
CA ASN A 278 -9.50 -34.05 -19.66
C ASN A 278 -8.86 -34.07 -21.05
N LEU A 279 -8.93 -32.96 -21.80
CA LEU A 279 -8.31 -32.85 -23.12
C LEU A 279 -6.78 -32.94 -23.04
N LEU A 280 -6.16 -32.25 -22.08
CA LEU A 280 -4.71 -32.30 -21.89
C LEU A 280 -4.25 -33.68 -21.43
N ALA A 281 -5.00 -34.33 -20.52
CA ALA A 281 -4.70 -35.70 -20.13
C ALA A 281 -4.77 -36.66 -21.33
N ALA A 282 -5.77 -36.51 -22.21
CA ALA A 282 -5.93 -37.32 -23.41
C ALA A 282 -4.79 -37.14 -24.43
N ILE A 283 -4.24 -35.92 -24.56
CA ILE A 283 -3.08 -35.63 -25.43
C ILE A 283 -1.76 -36.19 -24.84
N GLY A 284 -1.78 -36.65 -23.58
CA GLY A 284 -0.60 -37.23 -22.93
C GLY A 284 0.33 -36.19 -22.32
N THR A 285 -0.14 -34.98 -22.06
CA THR A 285 0.66 -33.89 -21.45
C THR A 285 1.23 -34.31 -20.08
N ASP A 286 0.57 -35.24 -19.40
CA ASP A 286 1.04 -35.81 -18.13
C ASP A 286 2.32 -36.64 -18.28
N GLN A 287 2.48 -37.36 -19.39
CA GLN A 287 3.70 -38.12 -19.67
C GLN A 287 4.87 -37.18 -19.98
N LEU A 288 4.60 -36.08 -20.68
CA LEU A 288 5.60 -35.04 -20.97
C LEU A 288 6.09 -34.37 -19.68
N GLY A 289 5.17 -34.05 -18.76
CA GLY A 289 5.50 -33.49 -17.44
C GLY A 289 6.34 -34.43 -16.58
N ALA A 290 6.04 -35.74 -16.61
CA ALA A 290 6.82 -36.76 -15.91
C ALA A 290 8.26 -36.86 -16.44
N ARG A 291 8.46 -36.80 -17.77
CA ARG A 291 9.80 -36.78 -18.40
C ARG A 291 10.62 -35.55 -18.02
N MET A 292 9.96 -34.41 -17.82
CA MET A 292 10.59 -33.17 -17.37
C MET A 292 10.80 -33.10 -15.84
N GLY A 293 10.42 -34.14 -15.08
CA GLY A 293 10.68 -34.21 -13.64
C GLY A 293 9.70 -33.45 -12.75
N PHE A 294 8.59 -32.93 -13.31
CA PHE A 294 7.58 -32.16 -12.55
C PHE A 294 6.82 -32.99 -11.49
N ASN A 295 6.94 -34.32 -11.51
CA ASN A 295 6.33 -35.21 -10.53
C ASN A 295 6.97 -35.15 -9.11
N ARG A 296 8.13 -34.51 -8.93
CA ARG A 296 8.80 -34.43 -7.61
C ARG A 296 8.39 -33.23 -6.76
N SER A 297 7.56 -32.34 -7.29
CA SER A 297 7.09 -31.16 -6.57
C SER A 297 5.96 -31.54 -5.61
N ALA A 298 5.99 -31.01 -4.39
CA ALA A 298 5.07 -31.34 -3.30
C ALA A 298 3.59 -31.18 -3.71
N GLY A 299 2.90 -32.32 -3.93
CA GLY A 299 1.47 -32.37 -4.23
C GLY A 299 1.02 -33.44 -5.21
N GLY A 300 1.94 -34.08 -5.97
CA GLY A 300 1.60 -35.20 -6.87
C GLY A 300 0.58 -34.88 -7.97
N MET A 301 0.36 -33.59 -8.25
CA MET A 301 -0.67 -33.14 -9.18
C MET A 301 -0.17 -33.29 -10.62
N SER A 302 -0.98 -33.89 -11.49
CA SER A 302 -0.66 -34.07 -12.92
C SER A 302 -0.54 -32.72 -13.64
N LEU A 303 0.28 -32.63 -14.69
CA LEU A 303 0.50 -31.40 -15.45
C LEU A 303 -0.82 -30.91 -16.10
N SER A 304 -1.66 -31.86 -16.53
CA SER A 304 -3.02 -31.59 -17.03
C SER A 304 -3.91 -30.89 -15.99
N THR A 305 -3.87 -31.32 -14.73
CA THR A 305 -4.68 -30.75 -13.64
C THR A 305 -4.18 -29.37 -13.23
N LEU A 306 -2.86 -29.17 -13.21
CA LEU A 306 -2.26 -27.86 -12.98
C LEU A 306 -2.68 -26.86 -14.05
N LEU A 307 -2.53 -27.23 -15.33
CA LEU A 307 -2.93 -26.39 -16.46
C LEU A 307 -4.45 -26.12 -16.45
N GLY A 308 -5.27 -27.13 -16.16
CA GLY A 308 -6.71 -26.95 -15.99
C GLY A 308 -7.07 -25.99 -14.85
N THR A 309 -6.33 -26.02 -13.75
CA THR A 309 -6.51 -25.08 -12.63
C THR A 309 -6.06 -23.66 -12.98
N VAL A 310 -5.01 -23.50 -13.78
CA VAL A 310 -4.63 -22.18 -14.32
C VAL A 310 -5.74 -21.62 -15.20
N VAL A 311 -6.33 -22.43 -16.09
CA VAL A 311 -7.46 -22.00 -16.92
C VAL A 311 -8.70 -21.67 -16.08
N TYR A 312 -8.98 -22.46 -15.04
CA TYR A 312 -10.04 -22.14 -14.06
C TYR A 312 -9.87 -20.74 -13.47
N VAL A 313 -8.68 -20.42 -12.97
CA VAL A 313 -8.37 -19.11 -12.38
C VAL A 313 -8.48 -18.00 -13.45
N LEU A 314 -8.03 -18.27 -14.68
CA LEU A 314 -8.06 -17.32 -15.78
C LEU A 314 -9.48 -16.95 -16.23
N VAL A 315 -10.45 -17.87 -16.11
CA VAL A 315 -11.88 -17.58 -16.37
C VAL A 315 -12.57 -16.98 -15.14
N LEU A 316 -12.18 -17.43 -13.94
CA LEU A 316 -12.80 -16.99 -12.69
C LEU A 316 -12.45 -15.54 -12.34
N ILE A 317 -11.21 -15.09 -12.53
CA ILE A 317 -10.81 -13.71 -12.20
C ILE A 317 -11.64 -12.67 -12.97
N PRO A 318 -11.77 -12.72 -14.32
CA PRO A 318 -12.62 -11.80 -15.07
C PRO A 318 -14.10 -11.86 -14.64
N THR A 319 -14.60 -13.06 -14.34
CA THR A 319 -15.97 -13.24 -13.83
C THR A 319 -16.15 -12.57 -12.46
N ALA A 320 -15.22 -12.77 -11.54
CA ALA A 320 -15.27 -12.17 -10.22
C ALA A 320 -15.23 -10.64 -10.32
N ILE A 321 -14.39 -10.11 -11.22
CA ILE A 321 -14.35 -8.68 -11.53
C ILE A 321 -15.70 -8.19 -12.08
N ALA A 322 -16.33 -8.94 -13.00
CA ALA A 322 -17.64 -8.59 -13.55
C ALA A 322 -18.73 -8.58 -12.45
N ALA A 323 -18.70 -9.53 -11.51
CA ALA A 323 -19.60 -9.57 -10.36
C ALA A 323 -19.36 -8.37 -9.41
N LEU A 324 -18.10 -8.04 -9.11
CA LEU A 324 -17.75 -6.87 -8.30
C LEU A 324 -18.15 -5.55 -8.97
N ASN A 325 -18.06 -5.49 -10.30
CA ASN A 325 -18.51 -4.34 -11.07
C ASN A 325 -20.04 -4.20 -11.06
N ALA A 326 -20.77 -5.31 -11.13
CA ALA A 326 -22.22 -5.31 -10.97
C ALA A 326 -22.67 -4.87 -9.56
N LEU A 327 -21.83 -5.13 -8.55
CA LEU A 327 -21.99 -4.63 -7.18
C LEU A 327 -21.64 -3.14 -7.03
N ASP A 328 -21.10 -2.52 -8.08
CA ASP A 328 -20.70 -1.10 -8.16
C ASP A 328 -19.64 -0.71 -7.12
N ILE A 329 -18.74 -1.65 -6.79
CA ILE A 329 -17.62 -1.41 -5.88
C ILE A 329 -16.39 -1.00 -6.70
N ALA A 330 -16.46 0.19 -7.32
CA ALA A 330 -15.42 0.72 -8.20
C ALA A 330 -14.02 0.78 -7.56
N ALA A 331 -13.96 0.96 -6.23
CA ALA A 331 -12.73 0.99 -5.46
C ALA A 331 -11.93 -0.33 -5.53
N ILE A 332 -12.60 -1.47 -5.77
CA ILE A 332 -11.97 -2.79 -5.86
C ILE A 332 -11.91 -3.27 -7.30
N SER A 333 -12.98 -3.09 -8.08
CA SER A 333 -13.04 -3.59 -9.45
C SER A 333 -12.04 -2.87 -10.37
N THR A 334 -11.84 -1.56 -10.22
CA THR A 334 -10.98 -0.79 -11.13
C THR A 334 -9.50 -1.21 -11.06
N PRO A 335 -8.85 -1.26 -9.88
CA PRO A 335 -7.48 -1.74 -9.78
C PRO A 335 -7.35 -3.21 -10.22
N ALA A 336 -8.34 -4.05 -9.92
CA ALA A 336 -8.32 -5.46 -10.33
C ALA A 336 -8.38 -5.64 -11.86
N VAL A 337 -9.23 -4.86 -12.56
CA VAL A 337 -9.28 -4.82 -14.04
C VAL A 337 -7.94 -4.35 -14.60
N ALA A 338 -7.36 -3.30 -14.03
CA ALA A 338 -6.07 -2.77 -14.48
C ALA A 338 -4.96 -3.83 -14.35
N MET A 339 -4.92 -4.57 -13.23
CA MET A 339 -3.96 -5.66 -13.03
C MET A 339 -4.18 -6.81 -14.02
N LEU A 340 -5.44 -7.22 -14.25
CA LEU A 340 -5.75 -8.25 -15.26
C LEU A 340 -5.28 -7.81 -16.65
N ASN A 341 -5.58 -6.58 -17.06
CA ASN A 341 -5.15 -6.04 -18.35
C ASN A 341 -3.63 -5.97 -18.45
N GLN A 342 -2.93 -5.58 -17.38
CA GLN A 342 -1.47 -5.63 -17.33
C GLN A 342 -0.96 -7.06 -17.53
N VAL A 343 -1.49 -8.05 -16.81
CA VAL A 343 -1.08 -9.46 -16.96
C VAL A 343 -1.34 -9.96 -18.38
N LEU A 344 -2.53 -9.70 -18.95
CA LEU A 344 -2.90 -10.15 -20.29
C LEU A 344 -2.04 -9.50 -21.37
N THR A 345 -1.71 -8.21 -21.25
CA THR A 345 -0.82 -7.51 -22.20
C THR A 345 0.65 -7.92 -22.07
N LYS A 346 1.08 -8.39 -20.89
CA LYS A 346 2.42 -8.96 -20.68
C LYS A 346 2.56 -10.39 -21.19
N LEU A 347 1.47 -11.15 -21.34
CA LEU A 347 1.53 -12.55 -21.78
C LEU A 347 2.22 -12.74 -23.14
N PRO A 348 1.91 -11.97 -24.20
CA PRO A 348 2.63 -12.07 -25.48
C PRO A 348 4.11 -11.69 -25.35
N GLN A 349 4.44 -10.68 -24.54
CA GLN A 349 5.81 -10.22 -24.32
C GLN A 349 6.66 -11.29 -23.65
N ILE A 350 6.09 -12.04 -22.70
CA ILE A 350 6.77 -13.17 -22.04
C ILE A 350 7.13 -14.26 -23.06
N LEU A 351 6.21 -14.61 -23.97
CA LEU A 351 6.49 -15.58 -25.02
C LEU A 351 7.60 -15.09 -25.97
N THR A 352 7.54 -13.84 -26.41
CA THR A 352 8.58 -13.23 -27.26
C THR A 352 9.94 -13.21 -26.56
N ALA A 353 9.98 -12.81 -25.29
CA ALA A 353 11.20 -12.81 -24.48
C ALA A 353 11.79 -14.22 -24.33
N GLY A 354 10.95 -15.23 -24.07
CA GLY A 354 11.39 -16.64 -23.99
C GLY A 354 11.96 -17.15 -25.32
N LEU A 355 11.35 -16.77 -26.44
CA LEU A 355 11.85 -17.09 -27.78
C LEU A 355 13.21 -16.45 -28.04
N ILE A 356 13.38 -15.18 -27.67
CA ILE A 356 14.66 -14.45 -27.78
C ILE A 356 15.75 -15.16 -26.98
N VAL A 357 15.53 -15.47 -25.70
CA VAL A 357 16.54 -16.17 -24.87
C VAL A 357 16.92 -17.51 -25.49
N THR A 358 15.93 -18.27 -25.98
CA THR A 358 16.16 -19.55 -26.65
C THR A 358 17.03 -19.37 -27.90
N LEU A 359 16.72 -18.39 -28.73
CA LEU A 359 17.48 -18.06 -29.94
C LEU A 359 18.94 -17.71 -29.62
N PHE A 360 19.17 -16.83 -28.64
CA PHE A 360 20.51 -16.44 -28.20
C PHE A 360 21.29 -17.59 -27.58
N TYR A 361 20.64 -18.53 -26.91
CA TYR A 361 21.29 -19.75 -26.43
C TYR A 361 21.80 -20.63 -27.59
N PHE A 362 20.97 -20.85 -28.62
CA PHE A 362 21.37 -21.62 -29.80
C PHE A 362 22.51 -20.94 -30.58
N ILE A 363 22.38 -19.64 -30.85
CA ILE A 363 23.43 -18.85 -31.51
C ILE A 363 24.71 -18.83 -30.67
N GLY A 364 24.58 -18.58 -29.36
CA GLY A 364 25.68 -18.50 -28.43
C GLY A 364 26.47 -19.80 -28.33
N ARG A 365 25.77 -20.95 -28.35
CA ARG A 365 26.42 -22.27 -28.40
C ARG A 365 27.22 -22.47 -29.68
N PHE A 366 26.63 -22.18 -30.83
CA PHE A 366 27.33 -22.28 -32.11
C PHE A 366 28.57 -21.38 -32.16
N VAL A 367 28.44 -20.11 -31.72
CA VAL A 367 29.55 -19.15 -31.71
C VAL A 367 30.63 -19.57 -30.70
N ALA A 368 30.25 -20.07 -29.53
CA ALA A 368 31.19 -20.55 -28.52
C ALA A 368 32.02 -21.75 -29.01
N ASP A 369 31.37 -22.72 -29.67
CA ASP A 369 32.04 -23.87 -30.25
C ASP A 369 33.00 -23.42 -31.37
N LEU A 370 32.57 -22.48 -32.22
CA LEU A 370 33.40 -21.88 -33.26
C LEU A 370 34.62 -21.16 -32.66
N VAL A 371 34.43 -20.34 -31.63
CA VAL A 371 35.50 -19.62 -30.94
C VAL A 371 36.48 -20.60 -30.29
N ALA A 372 35.99 -21.62 -29.58
CA ALA A 372 36.84 -22.64 -28.96
C ALA A 372 37.67 -23.41 -30.01
N ASN A 373 37.07 -23.74 -31.15
CA ASN A 373 37.76 -24.44 -32.24
C ASN A 373 38.80 -23.56 -32.94
N ILE A 374 38.49 -22.29 -33.22
CA ILE A 374 39.45 -21.36 -33.82
C ILE A 374 40.62 -21.12 -32.86
N LEU A 375 40.36 -20.86 -31.58
CA LEU A 375 41.42 -20.67 -30.58
C LEU A 375 42.29 -21.93 -30.45
N THR A 376 41.67 -23.11 -30.43
CA THR A 376 42.39 -24.38 -30.43
C THR A 376 43.28 -24.52 -31.67
N SER A 377 42.78 -24.15 -32.86
CA SER A 377 43.53 -24.26 -34.12
C SER A 377 44.77 -23.36 -34.18
N ILE A 378 44.74 -22.18 -33.53
CA ILE A 378 45.88 -21.25 -33.44
C ILE A 378 46.88 -21.68 -32.34
N GLY A 379 46.55 -22.73 -31.57
CA GLY A 379 47.39 -23.23 -30.49
C GLY A 379 47.19 -22.50 -29.16
N PHE A 380 46.05 -21.83 -28.95
CA PHE A 380 45.75 -21.08 -27.73
C PHE A 380 45.75 -21.94 -26.46
N ASN A 381 45.60 -23.26 -26.58
CA ASN A 381 45.72 -24.19 -25.45
C ASN A 381 47.09 -24.13 -24.76
N ASN A 382 48.13 -23.68 -25.46
CA ASN A 382 49.47 -23.53 -24.92
C ASN A 382 49.70 -22.19 -24.20
N ILE A 383 48.75 -21.26 -24.22
CA ILE A 383 48.94 -19.91 -23.69
C ILE A 383 49.27 -19.90 -22.19
N THR A 384 48.74 -20.84 -21.42
CA THR A 384 49.02 -20.99 -19.98
C THR A 384 50.48 -21.34 -19.72
N SER A 385 51.07 -22.20 -20.57
CA SER A 385 52.50 -22.52 -20.52
C SER A 385 53.39 -21.32 -20.89
N LEU A 386 52.97 -20.49 -21.87
CA LEU A 386 53.65 -19.26 -22.28
C LEU A 386 53.60 -18.19 -21.18
N LEU A 387 52.49 -18.12 -20.45
CA LEU A 387 52.31 -17.27 -19.27
C LEU A 387 53.11 -17.79 -18.07
N GLY A 388 53.83 -18.92 -18.18
CA GLY A 388 54.66 -19.42 -17.09
C GLY A 388 53.87 -19.82 -15.84
N ILE A 389 52.57 -20.06 -16.01
CA ILE A 389 51.71 -20.66 -15.00
C ILE A 389 51.79 -22.16 -15.29
N PRO A 390 52.53 -22.96 -14.50
CA PRO A 390 52.52 -24.40 -14.69
C PRO A 390 51.06 -24.83 -14.59
N ALA A 391 50.57 -25.50 -15.65
CA ALA A 391 49.19 -25.95 -15.68
C ALA A 391 48.95 -26.71 -14.36
N LEU A 392 47.85 -26.42 -13.67
CA LEU A 392 47.39 -27.21 -12.53
C LEU A 392 46.95 -28.64 -12.96
N ALA A 393 47.42 -29.10 -14.10
CA ALA A 393 47.37 -30.47 -14.56
C ALA A 393 48.27 -31.30 -13.65
N ARG A 394 47.69 -31.86 -12.59
CA ARG A 394 48.29 -33.05 -12.00
C ARG A 394 48.38 -34.10 -13.12
N PRO A 395 49.56 -34.68 -13.40
CA PRO A 395 49.63 -35.84 -14.26
C PRO A 395 48.71 -36.91 -13.65
N VAL A 396 47.70 -37.34 -14.38
CA VAL A 396 47.01 -38.58 -14.03
C VAL A 396 48.05 -39.67 -14.26
N PRO A 397 48.52 -40.40 -13.23
CA PRO A 397 49.41 -41.53 -13.46
C PRO A 397 48.69 -42.53 -14.38
N PRO A 398 49.41 -43.25 -15.26
CA PRO A 398 48.81 -44.34 -16.00
C PRO A 398 48.14 -45.28 -14.99
N ILE A 399 46.87 -45.56 -15.21
CA ILE A 399 46.18 -46.59 -14.44
C ILE A 399 46.77 -47.89 -14.96
N ASP A 400 47.75 -48.45 -14.26
CA ASP A 400 48.19 -49.81 -14.50
C ASP A 400 46.98 -50.71 -14.20
N GLU A 401 46.41 -51.29 -15.26
CA GLU A 401 45.38 -52.32 -15.17
C GLU A 401 45.95 -53.55 -14.47
N VAL A 402 45.87 -53.65 -13.14
CA VAL A 402 45.80 -54.95 -12.46
C VAL A 402 45.02 -54.83 -11.15
N GLY A 403 43.83 -55.44 -11.10
CA GLY A 403 43.13 -55.70 -9.84
C GLY A 403 41.62 -55.82 -9.98
N MET A 404 41.13 -56.98 -10.44
CA MET A 404 39.73 -57.37 -10.24
C MET A 404 39.48 -57.55 -8.73
N GLY A 405 38.65 -56.70 -8.12
CA GLY A 405 38.28 -56.88 -6.71
C GLY A 405 37.46 -55.73 -6.11
N SER A 406 36.14 -55.91 -6.12
CA SER A 406 35.14 -55.42 -5.16
C SER A 406 35.10 -53.92 -4.77
N ASN A 407 34.00 -53.28 -5.18
CA ASN A 407 33.19 -52.31 -4.43
C ASN A 407 33.89 -51.47 -3.36
N ALA A 408 34.41 -50.32 -3.77
CA ALA A 408 34.34 -49.11 -2.96
C ALA A 408 33.99 -47.93 -3.87
N LEU A 409 32.87 -47.33 -3.55
CA LEU A 409 32.30 -46.12 -4.14
C LEU A 409 33.31 -44.97 -3.98
N ARG A 410 34.24 -44.83 -4.92
CA ARG A 410 35.04 -43.63 -5.13
C ARG A 410 34.90 -43.19 -6.57
N THR A 411 33.70 -42.75 -6.90
CA THR A 411 33.53 -41.74 -7.96
C THR A 411 34.04 -40.42 -7.38
N GLU A 412 35.35 -40.32 -7.14
CA GLU A 412 35.98 -39.00 -7.13
C GLU A 412 35.82 -38.49 -8.55
N ALA A 413 34.89 -37.54 -8.73
CA ALA A 413 34.69 -36.86 -9.97
C ALA A 413 36.01 -36.18 -10.36
N LEU A 414 36.79 -36.87 -11.19
CA LEU A 414 37.86 -36.29 -11.99
C LEU A 414 37.19 -35.17 -12.80
N LEU A 415 37.23 -33.94 -12.28
CA LEU A 415 36.77 -32.78 -13.01
C LEU A 415 37.59 -32.75 -14.32
N PRO A 416 36.94 -32.86 -15.51
CA PRO A 416 37.68 -32.76 -16.75
C PRO A 416 38.35 -31.39 -16.78
N SER A 417 39.69 -31.38 -16.87
CA SER A 417 40.46 -30.16 -16.97
C SER A 417 40.06 -29.45 -18.27
N ARG A 418 39.25 -28.40 -18.14
CA ARG A 418 38.80 -27.60 -19.27
C ARG A 418 40.00 -26.91 -19.92
N THR A 419 40.13 -27.02 -21.24
CA THR A 419 41.21 -26.34 -21.97
C THR A 419 40.98 -24.82 -21.98
N PRO A 420 42.03 -23.98 -22.07
CA PRO A 420 41.87 -22.52 -22.13
C PRO A 420 40.96 -22.05 -23.28
N SER A 421 40.98 -22.75 -24.41
CA SER A 421 40.11 -22.45 -25.56
C SER A 421 38.65 -22.79 -25.27
N GLU A 422 38.36 -23.88 -24.57
CA GLU A 422 37.01 -24.20 -24.08
C GLU A 422 36.49 -23.15 -23.10
N VAL A 423 37.34 -22.68 -22.18
CA VAL A 423 36.97 -21.63 -21.22
C VAL A 423 36.63 -20.33 -21.96
N ALA A 424 37.42 -19.94 -22.95
CA ALA A 424 37.12 -18.79 -23.80
C ALA A 424 35.77 -18.95 -24.53
N GLY A 425 35.50 -20.13 -25.08
CA GLY A 425 34.19 -20.45 -25.69
C GLY A 425 33.03 -20.32 -24.70
N ILE A 426 33.16 -20.85 -23.47
CA ILE A 426 32.13 -20.70 -22.42
C ILE A 426 31.91 -19.22 -22.07
N VAL A 427 32.97 -18.42 -21.95
CA VAL A 427 32.86 -16.98 -21.70
C VAL A 427 32.09 -16.28 -22.83
N THR A 428 32.36 -16.64 -24.09
CA THR A 428 31.60 -16.14 -25.24
C THR A 428 30.13 -16.53 -25.17
N LEU A 429 29.81 -17.79 -24.83
CA LEU A 429 28.43 -18.26 -24.65
C LEU A 429 27.71 -17.44 -23.58
N VAL A 430 28.33 -17.26 -22.40
CA VAL A 430 27.75 -16.49 -21.30
C VAL A 430 27.52 -15.04 -21.71
N GLY A 431 28.46 -14.42 -22.42
CA GLY A 431 28.31 -13.05 -22.95
C GLY A 431 27.14 -12.91 -23.92
N ILE A 432 26.99 -13.85 -24.86
CA ILE A 432 25.89 -13.86 -25.84
C ILE A 432 24.55 -14.09 -25.15
N ILE A 433 24.48 -15.01 -24.18
CA ILE A 433 23.25 -15.23 -23.41
C ILE A 433 22.89 -14.00 -22.59
N LEU A 434 23.84 -13.37 -21.89
CA LEU A 434 23.60 -12.14 -21.13
C LEU A 434 23.05 -11.04 -22.02
N PHE A 435 23.58 -10.89 -23.24
CA PHE A 435 23.04 -9.95 -24.22
C PHE A 435 21.60 -10.30 -24.62
N GLY A 436 21.33 -11.58 -24.91
CA GLY A 436 19.98 -12.06 -25.18
C GLY A 436 19.00 -11.83 -24.04
N VAL A 437 19.44 -11.97 -22.78
CA VAL A 437 18.66 -11.70 -21.58
C VAL A 437 18.34 -10.20 -21.44
N VAL A 438 19.29 -9.30 -21.76
CA VAL A 438 19.02 -7.85 -21.82
C VAL A 438 17.92 -7.55 -22.83
N THR A 439 18.04 -8.06 -24.06
CA THR A 439 17.03 -7.87 -25.11
C THR A 439 15.68 -8.46 -24.72
N ALA A 440 15.66 -9.65 -24.13
CA ALA A 440 14.44 -10.28 -23.63
C ALA A 440 13.77 -9.45 -22.52
N THR A 441 14.56 -8.87 -21.62
CA THR A 441 14.07 -8.02 -20.53
C THR A 441 13.51 -6.69 -21.05
N GLU A 442 14.11 -6.12 -22.08
CA GLU A 442 13.58 -4.95 -22.79
C GLU A 442 12.22 -5.23 -23.42
N VAL A 443 12.06 -6.39 -24.06
CA VAL A 443 10.77 -6.85 -24.61
C VAL A 443 9.72 -7.08 -23.52
N LEU A 444 10.12 -7.56 -22.34
CA LEU A 444 9.23 -7.65 -21.17
C LEU A 444 8.77 -6.26 -20.67
N GLY A 445 9.45 -5.17 -21.08
CA GLY A 445 9.12 -3.81 -20.70
C GLY A 445 9.25 -3.58 -19.20
N LEU A 446 10.33 -4.08 -18.59
CA LEU A 446 10.66 -3.91 -17.17
C LEU A 446 11.94 -3.05 -17.03
N PRO A 447 11.85 -1.71 -17.10
CA PRO A 447 13.02 -0.83 -17.20
C PRO A 447 14.04 -1.02 -16.08
N ALA A 448 13.57 -1.25 -14.85
CA ALA A 448 14.44 -1.51 -13.71
C ALA A 448 15.25 -2.80 -13.89
N LEU A 449 14.63 -3.87 -14.38
CA LEU A 449 15.33 -5.13 -14.63
C LEU A 449 16.31 -4.97 -15.80
N THR A 450 15.93 -4.25 -16.86
CA THR A 450 16.82 -3.96 -17.99
C THR A 450 18.03 -3.14 -17.54
N ALA A 451 17.85 -2.14 -16.67
CA ALA A 451 18.94 -1.35 -16.11
C ALA A 451 19.91 -2.20 -15.28
N LEU A 452 19.38 -3.12 -14.46
CA LEU A 452 20.19 -4.07 -13.71
C LEU A 452 20.97 -5.00 -14.64
N MET A 453 20.32 -5.58 -15.66
CA MET A 453 20.98 -6.47 -16.62
C MET A 453 22.05 -5.74 -17.45
N ASN A 454 21.81 -4.49 -17.85
CA ASN A 454 22.81 -3.63 -18.49
C ASN A 454 24.00 -3.33 -17.56
N GLY A 455 23.74 -3.11 -16.26
CA GLY A 455 24.79 -2.98 -15.26
C GLY A 455 25.64 -4.25 -15.16
N VAL A 456 25.01 -5.42 -15.08
CA VAL A 456 25.70 -6.72 -15.06
C VAL A 456 26.51 -6.94 -16.33
N LEU A 457 25.98 -6.62 -17.50
CA LEU A 457 26.67 -6.73 -18.78
C LEU A 457 27.91 -5.81 -18.82
N ALA A 458 27.76 -4.55 -18.39
CA ALA A 458 28.85 -3.59 -18.35
C ALA A 458 29.98 -4.02 -17.39
N VAL A 459 29.64 -4.54 -16.21
CA VAL A 459 30.61 -5.09 -15.27
C VAL A 459 31.30 -6.33 -15.86
N SER A 460 30.54 -7.22 -16.49
CA SER A 460 31.09 -8.43 -17.13
C SER A 460 32.12 -8.08 -18.22
N LEU A 461 31.83 -7.09 -19.06
CA LEU A 461 32.76 -6.60 -20.08
C LEU A 461 34.03 -5.98 -19.45
N ARG A 462 33.88 -5.15 -18.41
CA ARG A 462 35.03 -4.56 -17.69
C ARG A 462 35.93 -5.62 -17.08
N VAL A 463 35.34 -6.66 -16.48
CA VAL A 463 36.08 -7.81 -15.93
C VAL A 463 36.84 -8.53 -17.04
N LEU A 464 36.21 -8.80 -18.18
CA LEU A 464 36.85 -9.47 -19.31
C LEU A 464 38.06 -8.67 -19.84
N VAL A 465 37.91 -7.36 -20.01
CA VAL A 465 39.04 -6.48 -20.43
C VAL A 465 40.15 -6.47 -19.37
N GLY A 466 39.80 -6.39 -18.08
CA GLY A 466 40.80 -6.46 -17.00
C GLY A 466 41.58 -7.78 -16.98
N ILE A 467 40.91 -8.92 -17.22
CA ILE A 467 41.56 -10.23 -17.36
C ILE A 467 42.51 -10.22 -18.56
N ALA A 468 42.09 -9.66 -19.71
CA ALA A 468 42.92 -9.57 -20.90
C ALA A 468 44.18 -8.71 -20.67
N ILE A 469 44.05 -7.54 -20.04
CA ILE A 469 45.18 -6.67 -19.67
C ILE A 469 46.14 -7.43 -18.74
N PHE A 470 45.60 -8.14 -17.75
CA PHE A 470 46.42 -8.92 -16.81
C PHE A 470 47.20 -10.02 -17.53
N ALA A 471 46.54 -10.77 -18.41
CA ALA A 471 47.17 -11.83 -19.19
C ALA A 471 48.31 -11.30 -20.07
N ILE A 472 48.07 -10.21 -20.81
CA ILE A 472 49.10 -9.58 -21.64
C ILE A 472 50.27 -9.08 -20.78
N GLY A 473 49.99 -8.43 -19.65
CA GLY A 473 51.03 -7.90 -18.79
C GLY A 473 51.85 -8.99 -18.08
N LEU A 474 51.24 -10.13 -17.75
CA LEU A 474 51.94 -11.31 -17.24
C LEU A 474 52.91 -11.86 -18.29
N TYR A 475 52.48 -11.95 -19.56
CA TYR A 475 53.36 -12.29 -20.68
C TYR A 475 54.55 -11.33 -20.79
N LEU A 476 54.31 -10.01 -20.77
CA LEU A 476 55.37 -8.99 -20.83
C LEU A 476 56.34 -9.08 -19.65
N ALA A 477 55.86 -9.31 -18.43
CA ALA A 477 56.70 -9.46 -17.24
C ALA A 477 57.65 -10.66 -17.37
N ASN A 478 57.16 -11.79 -17.89
CA ASN A 478 57.98 -12.97 -18.12
C ASN A 478 58.98 -12.77 -19.27
N LEU A 479 58.59 -12.06 -20.32
CA LEU A 479 59.47 -11.72 -21.43
C LEU A 479 60.61 -10.81 -20.96
N ALA A 480 60.31 -9.77 -20.17
CA ALA A 480 61.33 -8.91 -19.56
C ALA A 480 62.29 -9.72 -18.68
N PHE A 481 61.78 -10.62 -17.83
CA PHE A 481 62.60 -11.51 -17.01
C PHE A 481 63.57 -12.33 -17.86
N LYS A 482 63.08 -12.96 -18.93
CA LYS A 482 63.89 -13.79 -19.84
C LYS A 482 64.96 -12.95 -20.55
N LEU A 483 64.61 -11.81 -21.12
CA LEU A 483 65.57 -10.97 -21.85
C LEU A 483 66.70 -10.43 -20.94
N ILE A 484 66.35 -10.04 -19.71
CA ILE A 484 67.34 -9.53 -18.75
C ILE A 484 68.25 -10.66 -18.26
N THR A 485 67.70 -11.85 -17.97
CA THR A 485 68.49 -13.01 -17.53
C THR A 485 69.40 -13.56 -18.62
N LEU A 486 69.00 -13.49 -19.88
CA LEU A 486 69.81 -13.89 -21.04
C LEU A 486 71.00 -12.96 -21.30
N SER A 487 71.00 -11.74 -20.77
CA SER A 487 72.07 -10.75 -20.98
C SER A 487 73.38 -11.10 -20.22
N GLY A 488 73.41 -12.15 -19.39
CA GLY A 488 74.64 -12.76 -18.86
C GLY A 488 75.41 -11.97 -17.78
N GLY A 489 74.90 -10.82 -17.35
CA GLY A 489 75.54 -10.02 -16.29
C GLY A 489 75.56 -10.72 -14.91
N ARG A 490 76.56 -10.42 -14.07
CA ARG A 490 76.74 -11.01 -12.72
C ARG A 490 75.52 -10.89 -11.80
N GLN A 491 74.62 -9.94 -12.07
CA GLN A 491 73.38 -9.69 -11.31
C GLN A 491 72.11 -9.80 -12.17
N ALA A 492 72.19 -10.37 -13.37
CA ALA A 492 71.09 -10.43 -14.33
C ALA A 492 69.82 -11.12 -13.75
N ASN A 493 69.98 -12.10 -12.87
CA ASN A 493 68.86 -12.78 -12.22
C ASN A 493 68.10 -11.87 -11.24
N VAL A 494 68.83 -11.11 -10.42
CA VAL A 494 68.23 -10.17 -9.45
C VAL A 494 67.54 -9.02 -10.20
N LEU A 495 68.19 -8.49 -11.25
CA LEU A 495 67.62 -7.44 -12.09
C LEU A 495 66.37 -7.93 -12.85
N GLY A 496 66.41 -9.15 -13.39
CA GLY A 496 65.28 -9.77 -14.06
C GLY A 496 64.10 -10.00 -13.13
N GLN A 497 64.33 -10.54 -11.93
CA GLN A 497 63.27 -10.77 -10.94
C GLN A 497 62.65 -9.46 -10.46
N THR A 498 63.48 -8.43 -10.23
CA THR A 498 63.01 -7.10 -9.84
C THR A 498 62.12 -6.49 -10.93
N ALA A 499 62.56 -6.53 -12.20
CA ALA A 499 61.77 -6.06 -13.33
C ALA A 499 60.44 -6.79 -13.47
N ARG A 500 60.43 -8.13 -13.32
CA ARG A 500 59.20 -8.94 -13.36
C ARG A 500 58.21 -8.53 -12.29
N VAL A 501 58.67 -8.36 -11.04
CA VAL A 501 57.81 -7.96 -9.91
C VAL A 501 57.26 -6.55 -10.12
N CYS A 502 58.07 -5.60 -10.59
CA CYS A 502 57.62 -4.25 -10.91
C CYS A 502 56.54 -4.23 -12.00
N ILE A 503 56.75 -4.97 -13.10
CA ILE A 503 55.78 -5.06 -14.19
C ILE A 503 54.49 -5.74 -13.70
N LEU A 504 54.58 -6.82 -12.95
CA LEU A 504 53.39 -7.51 -12.40
C LEU A 504 52.59 -6.63 -11.45
N ALA A 505 53.26 -5.87 -10.56
CA ALA A 505 52.59 -4.94 -9.65
C ALA A 505 51.83 -3.85 -10.43
N LEU A 506 52.44 -3.29 -11.47
CA LEU A 506 51.82 -2.27 -12.33
C LEU A 506 50.63 -2.84 -13.14
N VAL A 507 50.81 -4.01 -13.75
CA VAL A 507 49.76 -4.70 -14.53
C VAL A 507 48.59 -5.11 -13.65
N ALA A 508 48.85 -5.60 -12.44
CA ALA A 508 47.80 -5.95 -11.48
C ALA A 508 46.97 -4.72 -11.11
N ALA A 509 47.61 -3.58 -10.83
CA ALA A 509 46.92 -2.33 -10.55
C ALA A 509 46.06 -1.86 -11.73
N MET A 510 46.62 -1.86 -12.95
CA MET A 510 45.88 -1.49 -14.17
C MET A 510 44.70 -2.42 -14.47
N SER A 511 44.88 -3.72 -14.29
CA SER A 511 43.82 -4.72 -14.47
C SER A 511 42.67 -4.49 -13.49
N LEU A 512 42.96 -4.36 -12.19
CA LEU A 512 41.94 -4.10 -11.16
C LEU A 512 41.20 -2.78 -11.39
N GLN A 513 41.93 -1.74 -11.81
CA GLN A 513 41.34 -0.46 -12.19
C GLN A 513 40.37 -0.62 -13.37
N GLN A 514 40.74 -1.39 -14.40
CA GLN A 514 39.89 -1.64 -15.57
C GLN A 514 38.64 -2.45 -15.23
N MET A 515 38.74 -3.40 -14.28
CA MET A 515 37.58 -4.13 -13.77
C MET A 515 36.60 -3.22 -13.00
N GLY A 516 37.01 -2.00 -12.64
CA GLY A 516 36.22 -1.07 -11.84
C GLY A 516 36.23 -1.41 -10.34
N ILE A 517 37.15 -2.27 -9.89
CA ILE A 517 37.26 -2.68 -8.50
C ILE A 517 38.01 -1.61 -7.73
N ALA A 518 37.26 -0.78 -6.99
CA ALA A 518 37.78 0.23 -6.07
C ALA A 518 38.94 1.06 -6.67
N SER A 519 38.75 1.59 -7.88
CA SER A 519 39.79 2.31 -8.63
C SER A 519 40.48 3.40 -7.82
N SER A 520 39.76 4.12 -6.96
CA SER A 520 40.33 5.14 -6.07
C SER A 520 41.26 4.55 -5.01
N ILE A 521 40.93 3.38 -4.45
CA ILE A 521 41.78 2.67 -3.49
C ILE A 521 43.05 2.17 -4.18
N VAL A 522 42.92 1.58 -5.37
CA VAL A 522 44.06 1.10 -6.17
C VAL A 522 44.99 2.25 -6.56
N ASN A 523 44.43 3.35 -7.07
CA ASN A 523 45.20 4.54 -7.46
C ASN A 523 45.93 5.16 -6.26
N LEU A 524 45.26 5.27 -5.12
CA LEU A 524 45.87 5.81 -3.89
C LEU A 524 46.96 4.88 -3.38
N ALA A 525 46.69 3.58 -3.26
CA ALA A 525 47.66 2.61 -2.76
C ALA A 525 48.92 2.55 -3.65
N PHE A 526 48.74 2.53 -4.97
CA PHE A 526 49.85 2.53 -5.91
C PHE A 526 50.59 3.87 -5.93
N GLY A 527 49.87 4.99 -5.88
CA GLY A 527 50.45 6.33 -5.77
C GLY A 527 51.29 6.50 -4.50
N LEU A 528 50.79 6.02 -3.35
CA LEU A 528 51.53 6.01 -2.09
C LEU A 528 52.73 5.07 -2.12
N LEU A 529 52.60 3.88 -2.72
CA LEU A 529 53.72 2.93 -2.85
C LEU A 529 54.83 3.53 -3.70
N LEU A 530 54.50 4.04 -4.89
CA LEU A 530 55.48 4.71 -5.75
C LEU A 530 56.07 5.96 -5.07
N GLY A 531 55.24 6.73 -4.35
CA GLY A 531 55.70 7.85 -3.54
C GLY A 531 56.71 7.42 -2.47
N ALA A 532 56.41 6.37 -1.70
CA ALA A 532 57.28 5.84 -0.67
C ALA A 532 58.59 5.31 -1.25
N VAL A 533 58.55 4.58 -2.37
CA VAL A 533 59.76 4.10 -3.07
C VAL A 533 60.60 5.28 -3.57
N SER A 534 59.96 6.31 -4.14
CA SER A 534 60.65 7.52 -4.60
C SER A 534 61.35 8.25 -3.46
N VAL A 535 60.66 8.41 -2.32
CA VAL A 535 61.24 9.02 -1.11
C VAL A 535 62.36 8.17 -0.54
N ALA A 536 62.21 6.84 -0.48
CA ALA A 536 63.25 5.94 0.00
C ALA A 536 64.52 6.01 -0.86
N ILE A 537 64.37 6.04 -2.20
CA ILE A 537 65.50 6.22 -3.13
C ILE A 537 66.15 7.59 -2.91
N ALA A 538 65.36 8.66 -2.83
CA ALA A 538 65.88 10.01 -2.61
C ALA A 538 66.67 10.12 -1.29
N LEU A 539 66.17 9.49 -0.21
CA LEU A 539 66.87 9.43 1.08
C LEU A 539 68.13 8.57 1.02
N ALA A 540 68.09 7.39 0.38
CA ALA A 540 69.23 6.51 0.25
C ALA A 540 70.39 7.17 -0.52
N PHE A 541 70.08 7.84 -1.64
CA PHE A 541 71.07 8.61 -2.40
C PHE A 541 71.53 9.87 -1.67
N GLY A 542 70.59 10.63 -1.07
CA GLY A 542 70.90 11.86 -0.37
C GLY A 542 71.80 11.66 0.86
N LEU A 543 71.55 10.61 1.64
CA LEU A 543 72.37 10.27 2.81
C LEU A 543 73.67 9.56 2.39
N GLY A 544 73.63 8.63 1.44
CA GLY A 544 74.81 7.87 0.99
C GLY A 544 75.80 8.70 0.17
N GLY A 545 75.35 9.74 -0.53
CA GLY A 545 76.20 10.63 -1.33
C GLY A 545 76.79 11.81 -0.56
N ARG A 546 76.41 11.99 0.71
CA ARG A 546 76.77 13.17 1.52
C ARG A 546 78.27 13.37 1.61
N ASP A 547 79.01 12.30 1.90
CA ASP A 547 80.45 12.40 2.14
C ASP A 547 81.21 12.65 0.83
N ILE A 548 80.79 12.03 -0.28
CA ILE A 548 81.37 12.28 -1.62
C ILE A 548 81.10 13.72 -2.08
N ALA A 549 79.90 14.23 -1.83
CA ALA A 549 79.57 15.62 -2.16
C ALA A 549 80.40 16.60 -1.30
N ALA A 550 80.57 16.31 -0.01
CA ALA A 550 81.40 17.11 0.89
C ALA A 550 82.87 17.13 0.45
N GLU A 551 83.42 15.98 0.05
CA GLU A 551 84.79 15.84 -0.47
C GLU A 551 84.99 16.69 -1.72
N LYS A 552 84.07 16.59 -2.69
CA LYS A 552 84.15 17.38 -3.93
C LYS A 552 84.05 18.88 -3.70
N ILE A 553 83.16 19.31 -2.80
CA ILE A 553 83.01 20.73 -2.46
C ILE A 553 84.28 21.25 -1.76
N ARG A 554 84.86 20.49 -0.83
CA ARG A 554 86.13 20.82 -0.19
C ARG A 554 87.27 20.91 -1.19
N GLY A 555 87.39 19.96 -2.11
CA GLY A 555 88.38 20.01 -3.18
C GLY A 555 88.22 21.24 -4.08
N PHE A 556 86.98 21.64 -4.38
CA PHE A 556 86.69 22.84 -5.15
C PHE A 556 87.06 24.13 -4.40
N LEU A 557 86.77 24.20 -3.10
CA LEU A 557 87.16 25.32 -2.23
C LEU A 557 88.68 25.48 -2.14
N ASN A 558 89.41 24.39 -1.93
CA ASN A 558 90.87 24.41 -1.84
C ASN A 558 91.52 24.90 -3.16
N SER A 559 90.92 24.59 -4.32
CA SER A 559 91.40 25.08 -5.61
C SER A 559 91.30 26.59 -5.81
N PHE A 560 90.47 27.29 -5.02
CA PHE A 560 90.41 28.76 -4.99
C PHE A 560 91.40 29.39 -4.00
N GLU A 561 91.85 28.66 -2.98
CA GLU A 561 92.84 29.13 -2.01
C GLU A 561 94.27 29.07 -2.60
N ASP A 562 94.59 28.02 -3.37
CA ASP A 562 95.90 27.90 -4.06
C ASP A 562 96.07 28.89 -5.23
N GLY A 563 94.99 29.51 -5.72
CA GLY A 563 95.03 30.53 -6.77
C GLY A 563 95.42 31.93 -6.32
N LYS A 564 95.77 32.12 -5.03
CA LYS A 564 96.02 33.43 -4.41
C LYS A 564 97.43 33.64 -3.84
N SER A 565 98.36 32.71 -4.07
CA SER A 565 99.79 32.85 -3.69
C SER A 565 100.66 33.31 -4.86
#